data_AF-A0A4U0GL58-F1
#
_entry.id   AF-A0A4U0GL58-F1
#
_cell.length_a   1.000
_cell.length_b   1.000
_cell.length_c   1.000
_cell.angle_alpha   90.00
_cell.angle_beta   90.00
_cell.angle_gamma   90.00
#
_symmetry.space_group_name_H-M   'P 1'
#
loop_
_entity.id
_entity.type
_entity.pdbx_description
1 polymer ?
#
loop_
_entity_poly.entity_id
_entity_poly.type
_entity_poly.pdbx_seq_one_letter_code
_entity_poly.pdbx_strand_id
1 'polypeptide(L)'
;MALGQKSGGRQKGAANKRTREIADKAAASGLLPLEYLLTVMRDEAQEQSIRLDAAKAAAPYIHPRLQATEATIKGSTLPPYEAALMQLAQEELIP
;
A
#
# COMPACT_ATOMS: atom_id res chain seq x y z
N MET A 1 4.09 -27.44 33.81
CA MET A 1 3.57 -26.48 32.80
C MET A 1 4.72 -25.61 32.34
N ALA A 2 5.08 -25.63 31.05
CA ALA A 2 6.10 -24.72 30.52
C ALA A 2 5.48 -23.35 30.21
N LEU A 3 6.06 -22.28 30.75
CA LEU A 3 5.73 -20.89 30.42
C LEU A 3 6.22 -20.58 29.00
N GLY A 4 5.39 -20.89 28.00
CA GLY A 4 5.63 -20.51 26.62
C GLY A 4 5.52 -18.99 26.46
N GLN A 5 6.65 -18.30 26.53
CA GLN A 5 6.76 -16.90 26.11
C GLN A 5 6.37 -16.84 24.63
N LYS A 6 5.22 -16.21 24.33
CA LYS A 6 4.72 -16.03 22.98
C LYS A 6 5.65 -15.03 22.28
N SER A 7 6.67 -15.51 21.57
CA SER A 7 7.52 -14.65 20.75
C SER A 7 6.63 -13.95 19.72
N GLY A 8 6.49 -12.63 19.88
CA GLY A 8 5.56 -11.78 19.15
C GLY A 8 5.56 -12.08 17.65
N GLY A 9 4.35 -12.27 17.10
CA GLY A 9 4.15 -12.54 15.69
C GLY A 9 4.68 -11.42 14.79
N ARG A 10 4.43 -11.58 13.48
CA ARG A 10 4.89 -10.63 12.46
C ARG A 10 4.57 -9.18 12.85
N GLN A 11 5.60 -8.34 13.00
CA GLN A 11 5.43 -6.92 13.28
C GLN A 11 4.62 -6.27 12.16
N LYS A 12 3.56 -5.54 12.55
CA LYS A 12 2.68 -4.82 11.63
C LYS A 12 3.51 -3.79 10.86
N GLY A 13 3.52 -3.89 9.53
CA GLY A 13 4.29 -3.00 8.65
C GLY A 13 5.62 -3.56 8.16
N ALA A 14 6.06 -4.73 8.63
CA ALA A 14 7.20 -5.40 8.05
C ALA A 14 6.88 -5.81 6.60
N ALA A 15 7.69 -5.33 5.64
CA ALA A 15 7.63 -5.76 4.25
C ALA A 15 7.60 -7.29 4.20
N ASN A 16 6.74 -7.85 3.35
CA ASN A 16 6.70 -9.30 3.15
C ASN A 16 8.11 -9.75 2.75
N LYS A 17 8.71 -10.71 3.45
CA LYS A 17 10.06 -11.23 3.17
C LYS A 17 10.28 -11.49 1.66
N ARG A 18 9.23 -12.03 1.02
CA ARG A 18 9.16 -12.29 -0.42
C ARG A 18 9.38 -11.06 -1.30
N THR A 19 8.85 -9.89 -0.94
CA THR A 19 9.02 -8.65 -1.73
C THR A 19 10.47 -8.16 -1.66
N ARG A 20 11.10 -8.32 -0.49
CA ARG A 20 12.50 -7.97 -0.27
C ARG A 20 13.43 -8.89 -1.06
N GLU A 21 13.21 -10.19 -0.97
CA GLU A 21 14.00 -11.20 -1.70
C GLU A 21 13.94 -11.04 -3.23
N ILE A 22 12.81 -10.61 -3.78
CA ILE A 22 12.68 -10.34 -5.22
C ILE A 22 13.49 -9.09 -5.62
N ALA A 23 13.42 -8.03 -4.81
CA ALA A 23 14.22 -6.83 -5.03
C ALA A 23 15.73 -7.13 -4.91
N ASP A 24 16.13 -7.91 -3.91
CA ASP A 24 17.52 -8.31 -3.68
C ASP A 24 18.05 -9.18 -4.83
N LYS A 25 17.24 -10.12 -5.35
CA LYS A 25 17.59 -10.93 -6.53
C LYS A 25 17.71 -10.09 -7.80
N ALA A 26 16.81 -9.12 -7.99
CA ALA A 26 16.86 -8.22 -9.14
C ALA A 26 18.07 -7.28 -9.07
N ALA A 27 18.43 -6.81 -7.86
CA ALA A 27 19.65 -6.03 -7.64
C ALA A 27 20.91 -6.87 -7.95
N ALA A 28 20.92 -8.14 -7.55
CA ALA A 28 22.03 -9.06 -7.83
C ALA A 28 22.18 -9.39 -9.32
N SER A 29 21.10 -9.36 -10.10
CA SER A 29 21.14 -9.53 -11.56
C SER A 29 21.69 -8.30 -12.33
N GLY A 30 22.09 -7.25 -11.62
CA GLY A 30 22.85 -6.13 -12.18
C GLY A 30 22.00 -4.99 -12.73
N LEU A 31 20.69 -5.18 -12.90
CA LEU A 31 19.80 -4.11 -13.38
C LEU A 31 18.42 -4.24 -12.72
N LEU A 32 18.04 -3.19 -11.98
CA LEU A 32 16.75 -3.12 -11.31
C LEU A 32 15.64 -2.80 -12.32
N PRO A 33 14.40 -3.28 -12.11
CA PRO A 33 13.29 -2.95 -12.99
C PRO A 33 13.06 -1.45 -13.16
N LEU A 34 13.25 -0.67 -12.08
CA LEU A 34 13.17 0.79 -12.15
C LEU A 34 14.24 1.39 -13.06
N GLU A 35 15.48 0.92 -12.93
CA GLU A 35 16.62 1.39 -13.74
C GLU A 35 16.37 1.11 -15.23
N TYR A 36 15.83 -0.06 -15.57
CA TYR A 36 15.47 -0.40 -16.95
C TYR A 36 14.40 0.55 -17.51
N LEU A 37 13.35 0.84 -16.73
CA LEU A 37 12.31 1.76 -17.18
C LEU A 37 12.87 3.18 -17.39
N LEU A 38 13.83 3.60 -16.57
CA LEU A 38 14.50 4.89 -16.71
C LEU A 38 15.40 4.96 -17.96
N THR A 39 16.09 3.87 -18.32
CA THR A 39 16.89 3.84 -19.56
C THR A 39 15.99 3.91 -20.79
N VAL A 40 14.90 3.12 -20.83
CA VAL A 40 13.94 3.13 -21.95
C VAL A 40 13.24 4.48 -22.09
N MET A 41 12.84 5.13 -20.99
CA MET A 41 12.21 6.45 -21.03
C MET A 41 13.13 7.54 -21.61
N ARG A 42 14.44 7.43 -21.36
CA ARG A 42 15.48 8.39 -21.78
C ARG A 42 16.02 8.14 -23.19
N ASP A 43 15.81 6.95 -23.75
CA ASP A 43 16.24 6.62 -25.11
C ASP A 43 15.35 7.31 -26.15
N GLU A 44 15.90 8.27 -26.89
CA GLU A 44 15.19 9.02 -27.94
C GLU A 44 14.97 8.21 -29.21
N ALA A 45 15.69 7.09 -29.39
CA ALA A 45 15.51 6.20 -30.54
C ALA A 45 14.27 5.30 -30.41
N GLN A 46 13.71 5.17 -29.21
CA GLN A 46 12.49 4.38 -28.99
C GLN A 46 11.23 5.13 -29.41
N GLU A 47 10.20 4.38 -29.77
CA GLU A 47 8.88 4.93 -30.04
C GLU A 47 8.35 5.71 -28.83
N GLN A 48 7.72 6.86 -29.08
CA GLN A 48 7.18 7.71 -28.02
C GLN A 48 6.18 6.98 -27.12
N SER A 49 5.40 6.03 -27.66
CA SER A 49 4.44 5.24 -26.87
C SER A 49 5.14 4.41 -25.78
N ILE A 50 6.20 3.69 -26.15
CA ILE A 50 7.01 2.86 -25.25
C ILE A 50 7.65 3.72 -24.15
N ARG A 51 8.17 4.90 -24.53
CA ARG A 51 8.76 5.85 -23.57
C ARG A 51 7.74 6.36 -22.55
N LEU A 52 6.53 6.68 -23.01
CA LEU A 52 5.44 7.13 -22.14
C LEU A 52 4.97 6.03 -21.20
N ASP A 53 4.90 4.79 -21.67
CA ASP A 53 4.50 3.66 -20.83
C ASP A 53 5.56 3.32 -19.79
N ALA A 54 6.84 3.41 -20.14
CA ALA A 54 7.92 3.30 -19.17
C ALA A 54 7.85 4.40 -18.09
N ALA A 55 7.57 5.65 -18.48
CA ALA A 55 7.39 6.77 -17.56
C ALA A 55 6.20 6.55 -16.61
N LYS A 56 5.05 6.10 -17.12
CA LYS A 56 3.86 5.80 -16.30
C LYS A 56 4.14 4.71 -15.28
N ALA A 57 4.89 3.68 -15.67
CA ALA A 57 5.24 2.56 -14.81
C ALA A 57 6.25 2.97 -13.72
N ALA A 58 7.18 3.88 -14.02
CA ALA A 58 8.16 4.38 -13.06
C ALA A 58 7.59 5.43 -12.08
N ALA A 59 6.59 6.22 -12.50
CA ALA A 59 6.01 7.32 -11.72
C ALA A 59 5.63 6.96 -10.27
N PRO A 60 4.95 5.83 -9.95
CA PRO A 60 4.54 5.51 -8.57
C PRO A 60 5.68 5.34 -7.57
N TYR A 61 6.89 5.03 -8.05
CA TYR A 61 8.07 4.83 -7.20
C TYR A 61 8.75 6.14 -6.80
N ILE A 62 8.57 7.21 -7.58
CA ILE A 62 9.16 8.54 -7.35
C ILE A 62 8.10 9.57 -6.92
N HIS A 63 6.89 9.42 -7.44
CA HIS A 63 5.72 10.27 -7.20
C HIS A 63 4.61 9.40 -6.61
N PRO A 64 4.61 9.19 -5.27
CA PRO A 64 3.61 8.39 -4.61
C PRO A 64 2.20 8.85 -4.98
N ARG A 65 1.38 7.91 -5.44
CA ARG A 65 -0.03 8.18 -5.69
C ARG A 65 -0.77 8.17 -4.36
N LEU A 66 -1.65 9.15 -4.15
CA LEU A 66 -2.60 9.15 -3.04
C LEU A 66 -3.41 7.84 -3.11
N GLN A 67 -3.27 7.01 -2.08
CA GLN A 67 -4.07 5.81 -1.93
C GLN A 67 -5.40 6.18 -1.28
N ALA A 68 -6.51 5.67 -1.82
CA ALA A 68 -7.80 5.78 -1.16
C ALA A 68 -7.76 4.93 0.11
N THR A 69 -7.82 5.57 1.28
CA THR A 69 -7.92 4.87 2.56
C THR A 69 -9.38 4.64 2.90
N GLU A 70 -9.85 3.40 2.80
CA GLU A 70 -11.10 2.99 3.44
C GLU A 70 -10.87 2.95 4.95
N ALA A 71 -11.48 3.88 5.68
CA ALA A 71 -11.42 3.90 7.13
C ALA A 71 -12.30 2.78 7.69
N THR A 72 -11.76 1.58 7.85
CA THR A 72 -12.42 0.54 8.65
C THR A 72 -12.35 0.94 10.12
N ILE A 73 -13.41 1.58 10.61
CA ILE A 73 -13.60 1.84 12.04
C ILE A 73 -13.80 0.48 12.72
N LYS A 74 -12.79 0.02 13.47
CA LYS A 74 -12.94 -1.17 14.32
C LYS A 74 -13.96 -0.86 15.41
N GLY A 75 -15.19 -1.37 15.26
CA GLY A 75 -16.17 -1.39 16.34
C GLY A 75 -17.61 -1.08 15.94
N SER A 76 -17.88 -0.58 14.73
CA SER A 76 -19.25 -0.37 14.26
C SER A 76 -19.42 -0.97 12.87
N THR A 77 -20.15 -2.07 12.79
CA THR A 77 -20.65 -2.63 11.52
C THR A 77 -21.79 -1.80 10.93
N LEU A 78 -21.91 -0.53 11.34
CA LEU A 78 -22.97 0.37 10.91
C LEU A 78 -22.34 1.55 10.17
N PRO A 79 -22.81 1.87 8.95
CA PRO A 79 -22.43 3.10 8.28
C PRO A 79 -22.64 4.33 9.20
N PRO A 80 -21.78 5.36 9.06
CA PRO A 80 -21.70 6.46 10.02
C PRO A 80 -22.99 7.26 10.19
N TYR A 81 -23.93 7.22 9.23
CA TYR A 81 -25.22 7.90 9.34
C TYR A 81 -26.18 7.20 10.32
N GLU A 82 -26.16 5.87 10.42
CA GLU A 82 -27.08 5.12 11.30
C GLU A 82 -26.67 5.23 12.77
N ALA A 83 -25.36 5.27 13.03
CA ALA A 83 -24.84 5.51 14.38
C ALA A 83 -25.20 6.90 14.90
N ALA A 84 -25.17 7.92 14.03
CA ALA A 84 -25.57 9.28 14.39
C ALA A 84 -27.08 9.41 14.67
N LEU A 85 -27.93 8.72 13.90
CA LEU A 85 -29.38 8.70 14.11
C LEU A 85 -29.77 8.02 15.43
N MET A 86 -29.05 6.97 15.82
CA MET A 86 -29.30 6.27 17.09
C MET A 86 -28.92 7.13 18.30
N GLN A 87 -27.88 7.96 18.21
CA GLN A 87 -27.49 8.89 19.28
C GLN A 87 -28.53 9.99 19.50
N LEU A 88 -29.07 10.57 18.42
CA LEU A 88 -30.15 11.55 18.50
C LEU A 88 -31.45 10.93 19.05
N ALA A 89 -31.77 9.70 18.65
CA ALA A 89 -32.89 8.96 19.20
C ALA A 89 -32.71 8.60 20.70
N GLN A 90 -31.46 8.47 21.16
CA GLN A 90 -31.14 8.25 22.58
C GLN A 90 -31.20 9.55 23.41
N GLU A 91 -30.94 10.71 22.81
CA GLU A 91 -31.08 12.02 23.46
C GLU A 91 -32.56 12.44 23.62
N GLU A 92 -33.48 11.96 22.80
CA GLU A 92 -34.93 12.22 22.96
C GLU A 92 -35.63 11.35 24.04
N LEU A 93 -34.93 10.40 24.68
CA LEU A 93 -35.56 9.43 25.60
C LEU A 93 -35.12 9.54 27.09
N ILE A 94 -34.64 10.68 27.54
CA ILE A 94 -34.53 10.96 28.99
C ILE A 94 -35.14 12.35 29.22
N PRO A 95 -36.10 12.48 30.16
CA PRO A 95 -37.35 13.25 30.00
C PRO A 95 -37.22 14.78 29.95
#